data_AF-A0A165S8A4-F1
#
_entry.id   AF-A0A165S8A4-F1
#
_cell.length_a   1.000
_cell.length_b   1.000
_cell.length_c   1.000
_cell.angle_alpha   90.00
_cell.angle_beta   90.00
_cell.angle_gamma   90.00
#
_symmetry.space_group_name_H-M   'P 1'
#
loop_
_entity.id
_entity.type
_entity.pdbx_description
1 polymer ?
#
loop_
_entity_poly.entity_id
_entity_poly.type
_entity_poly.pdbx_seq_one_letter_code
_entity_poly.pdbx_strand_id
1 'polypeptide(L)'
;MNLIDLAHQNGFEVTLLYVALKNEKVTINRVHERVKKGGHGVPDEVVKKRYNQSNNILAAVAFKADNVVICDNSQKFVSVYRREHDQVIKNNLRDFP
;
A
#
# COMPACT_ATOMS: atom_id res chain seq x y z
N MET A 1 15.04 15.02 -6.78
CA MET A 1 13.70 14.96 -7.39
C MET A 1 13.23 13.52 -7.34
N ASN A 2 12.01 13.24 -6.87
CA ASN A 2 11.49 11.87 -6.83
C ASN A 2 10.62 11.55 -8.07
N LEU A 3 10.19 10.30 -8.23
CA LEU A 3 9.45 9.84 -9.42
C LEU A 3 8.08 10.52 -9.58
N ILE A 4 7.40 10.84 -8.47
CA ILE A 4 6.12 11.55 -8.48
C ILE A 4 6.34 12.99 -8.98
N ASP A 5 7.34 13.68 -8.42
CA ASP A 5 7.66 15.05 -8.85
C ASP A 5 8.01 15.09 -10.36
N LEU A 6 8.76 14.09 -10.85
CA LEU A 6 9.08 13.98 -12.27
C LEU A 6 7.84 13.70 -13.13
N ALA A 7 6.93 12.84 -12.68
CA ALA A 7 5.69 12.56 -13.40
C ALA A 7 4.84 13.84 -13.55
N HIS A 8 4.68 14.59 -12.46
CA HIS A 8 3.96 15.86 -12.47
C HIS A 8 4.59 16.90 -13.41
N GLN A 9 5.92 17.01 -13.41
CA GLN A 9 6.63 17.92 -14.32
C GLN A 9 6.41 17.58 -15.80
N ASN A 10 6.11 16.32 -16.11
CA ASN A 10 5.81 15.88 -17.48
C ASN A 10 4.30 15.89 -17.77
N GLY A 11 3.48 16.48 -16.89
CA GLY A 11 2.03 16.61 -17.08
C GLY A 11 1.24 15.32 -16.84
N PHE A 12 1.83 14.33 -16.15
CA PHE A 12 1.11 13.11 -15.76
C PHE A 12 0.34 13.31 -14.46
N GLU A 13 -0.79 12.63 -14.37
CA GLU A 13 -1.51 12.39 -13.13
C GLU A 13 -1.00 11.10 -12.46
N VAL A 14 -0.81 11.14 -11.14
CA VAL A 14 -0.28 10.05 -10.33
C VAL A 14 -1.36 9.48 -9.43
N THR A 15 -1.65 8.19 -9.62
CA THR A 15 -2.55 7.43 -8.75
C THR A 15 -1.76 6.47 -7.86
N LEU A 16 -1.90 6.62 -6.54
CA LEU A 16 -1.41 5.66 -5.56
C LEU A 16 -2.48 4.57 -5.33
N LEU A 17 -2.15 3.32 -5.67
CA LEU A 17 -2.90 2.14 -5.23
C LEU A 17 -2.12 1.42 -4.13
N TYR A 18 -2.57 1.54 -2.88
CA TYR A 18 -1.96 0.89 -1.74
C TYR A 18 -2.76 -0.34 -1.31
N VAL A 19 -2.12 -1.51 -1.30
CA VAL A 19 -2.72 -2.76 -0.85
C VAL A 19 -2.09 -3.18 0.46
N ALA A 20 -2.88 -3.19 1.53
CA ALA A 20 -2.40 -3.46 2.86
C ALA A 20 -2.89 -4.77 3.43
N LEU A 21 -2.20 -5.19 4.48
CA LEU A 21 -2.54 -6.34 5.31
C LEU A 21 -2.51 -5.92 6.78
N LYS A 22 -3.33 -6.62 7.58
CA LYS A 22 -3.57 -6.34 8.99
C LYS A 22 -2.32 -6.23 9.85
N ASN A 23 -1.25 -6.97 9.52
CA ASN A 23 0.02 -6.91 10.23
C ASN A 23 1.14 -7.64 9.46
N GLU A 24 2.37 -7.47 9.95
CA GLU A 24 3.57 -8.17 9.45
C GLU A 24 3.42 -9.70 9.46
N LYS A 25 2.76 -10.27 10.47
CA LYS A 25 2.57 -11.73 10.60
C LYS A 25 1.73 -12.30 9.45
N VAL A 26 0.65 -11.62 9.05
CA VAL A 26 -0.14 -12.01 7.87
C VAL A 26 0.71 -11.95 6.59
N THR A 27 1.55 -10.93 6.46
CA THR A 27 2.45 -10.77 5.30
C THR A 27 3.47 -11.91 5.22
N ILE A 28 4.12 -12.24 6.34
CA ILE A 28 5.07 -13.35 6.45
C ILE A 28 4.40 -14.69 6.12
N ASN A 29 3.24 -14.97 6.71
CA ASN A 29 2.50 -16.20 6.45
C ASN A 29 2.17 -16.36 4.95
N ARG A 30 1.79 -15.27 4.26
CA ARG A 30 1.53 -15.31 2.81
C ARG A 30 2.78 -15.62 2.00
N VAL A 31 3.95 -15.13 2.42
CA VAL A 31 5.24 -15.50 1.80
C VAL A 31 5.51 -16.98 2.01
N HIS A 32 5.35 -17.51 3.23
CA HIS A 32 5.54 -18.94 3.51
C HIS A 32 4.60 -19.83 2.69
N GLU A 33 3.32 -19.48 2.59
CA GLU A 33 2.35 -20.22 1.77
C GLU A 33 2.72 -20.19 0.28
N ARG A 34 3.23 -19.08 -0.23
CA ARG A 34 3.73 -19.00 -1.61
C ARG A 34 4.95 -19.92 -1.81
N VAL A 35 5.87 -19.96 -0.85
CA VAL A 35 7.07 -20.80 -0.90
C VAL A 35 6.68 -22.29 -0.90
N LYS A 36 5.73 -22.70 -0.05
CA LYS A 36 5.19 -24.07 -0.05
C LYS A 36 4.61 -24.47 -1.41
N LYS A 37 4.09 -23.51 -2.18
CA LYS A 37 3.56 -23.71 -3.55
C LYS A 37 4.64 -23.61 -4.65
N GLY A 38 5.92 -23.55 -4.28
CA GLY A 38 7.05 -23.52 -5.23
C GLY A 38 7.51 -22.12 -5.65
N GLY A 39 7.02 -21.05 -5.02
CA GLY A 39 7.48 -19.68 -5.31
C GLY A 39 8.76 -19.28 -4.56
N HIS A 40 9.35 -18.12 -4.94
CA HIS A 40 10.54 -17.59 -4.27
C HIS A 40 10.23 -17.08 -2.84
N GLY A 41 11.16 -17.34 -1.91
CA GLY A 41 11.09 -16.87 -0.52
C GLY A 41 11.69 -15.49 -0.32
N VAL A 42 11.32 -14.84 0.78
CA VAL A 42 11.98 -13.62 1.28
C VAL A 42 12.16 -13.83 2.78
N PRO A 43 13.34 -13.54 3.37
CA PRO A 43 13.54 -13.69 4.80
C PRO A 43 12.53 -12.86 5.61
N ASP A 44 12.02 -13.42 6.71
CA ASP A 44 10.97 -12.80 7.53
C ASP A 44 11.37 -11.40 8.02
N GLU A 45 12.64 -11.20 8.41
CA GLU A 45 13.17 -9.89 8.82
C GLU A 45 13.10 -8.85 7.71
N VAL A 46 13.33 -9.26 6.45
CA VAL A 46 13.21 -8.36 5.30
C VAL A 46 11.74 -8.02 5.05
N VAL A 47 10.83 -8.98 5.19
CA VAL A 47 9.38 -8.75 5.07
C VAL A 47 8.91 -7.77 6.15
N LYS A 48 9.32 -7.99 7.40
CA LYS A 48 9.02 -7.12 8.56
C LYS A 48 9.53 -5.70 8.35
N LYS A 49 10.79 -5.55 7.94
CA LYS A 49 11.38 -4.24 7.66
C LYS A 49 10.59 -3.49 6.58
N ARG A 50 10.23 -4.17 5.48
CA ARG A 50 9.46 -3.58 4.38
C ARG A 50 8.03 -3.21 4.80
N TYR A 51 7.37 -4.05 5.59
CA TYR A 51 6.02 -3.76 6.10
C TYR A 51 6.00 -2.46 6.90
N ASN A 52 6.92 -2.32 7.86
CA ASN A 52 7.01 -1.11 8.69
C ASN A 52 7.43 0.12 7.88
N GLN A 53 8.41 0.00 7.00
CA GLN A 53 8.84 1.10 6.12
C GLN A 53 7.70 1.60 5.23
N SER A 54 6.95 0.68 4.62
CA SER A 54 5.82 0.97 3.74
C SER A 54 4.74 1.77 4.47
N ASN A 55 4.35 1.34 5.68
CA ASN A 55 3.36 2.05 6.48
C ASN A 55 3.86 3.45 6.90
N ASN A 56 5.13 3.59 7.27
CA ASN A 56 5.70 4.86 7.71
C ASN A 56 5.74 5.92 6.60
N ILE A 57 5.96 5.52 5.34
CA ILE A 57 6.03 6.47 4.21
C ILE A 57 4.68 6.72 3.55
N LEU A 58 3.66 5.89 3.84
CA LEU A 58 2.38 5.90 3.13
C LEU A 58 1.74 7.29 3.11
N ALA A 59 1.65 7.97 4.25
CA ALA A 59 1.04 9.29 4.34
C ALA A 59 1.77 10.32 3.47
N ALA A 60 3.10 10.31 3.47
CA ALA A 60 3.91 11.23 2.67
C ALA A 60 3.76 10.97 1.17
N VAL A 61 3.66 9.71 0.75
CA VAL A 61 3.45 9.34 -0.66
C VAL A 61 2.02 9.66 -1.10
N ALA A 62 1.02 9.36 -0.27
CA ALA A 62 -0.39 9.65 -0.53
C ALA A 62 -0.65 11.16 -0.65
N PHE A 63 0.05 11.97 0.15
CA PHE A 63 -0.03 13.42 0.06
C PHE A 63 0.44 13.95 -1.30
N LYS A 64 1.46 13.31 -1.91
CA LYS A 64 2.01 13.72 -3.20
C LYS A 64 1.28 13.16 -4.42
N ALA A 65 0.55 12.06 -4.29
CA ALA A 65 -0.25 11.55 -5.40
C ALA A 65 -1.44 12.49 -5.67
N ASP A 66 -2.03 12.43 -6.86
CA ASP A 66 -3.27 13.13 -7.17
C ASP A 66 -4.46 12.30 -6.67
N ASN A 67 -4.48 11.02 -7.02
CA ASN A 67 -5.48 10.07 -6.54
C ASN A 67 -4.88 9.05 -5.57
N VAL A 68 -5.68 8.61 -4.62
CA VAL A 68 -5.29 7.61 -3.63
C VAL A 68 -6.39 6.59 -3.47
N VAL A 69 -6.05 5.32 -3.58
CA VAL A 69 -6.91 4.19 -3.24
C VAL A 69 -6.14 3.32 -2.25
N ILE A 70 -6.68 3.16 -1.03
CA ILE A 70 -6.16 2.21 -0.06
C ILE A 70 -7.14 1.06 0.04
N CYS A 71 -6.62 -0.16 -0.10
CA CYS A 71 -7.37 -1.40 0.01
C CYS A 71 -6.88 -2.23 1.20
N ASP A 72 -7.82 -2.71 2.02
CA ASP A 72 -7.55 -3.84 2.89
C ASP A 72 -7.62 -5.12 2.05
N ASN A 73 -6.63 -5.99 2.20
CA ASN A 73 -6.61 -7.31 1.59
C ASN A 73 -6.37 -8.41 2.64
N SER A 74 -6.69 -8.16 3.90
CA SER A 74 -6.44 -9.11 4.99
C SER A 74 -7.37 -10.32 4.92
N GLN A 75 -8.66 -10.08 4.66
CA GLN A 75 -9.69 -11.11 4.53
C GLN A 75 -10.38 -11.07 3.16
N LYS A 76 -10.79 -9.87 2.74
CA LYS A 76 -11.37 -9.59 1.43
C LYS A 76 -10.68 -8.37 0.85
N PHE A 77 -10.60 -8.29 -0.47
CA PHE A 77 -10.09 -7.11 -1.15
C PHE A 77 -11.15 -6.03 -1.20
N VAL A 78 -11.03 -5.02 -0.33
CA VAL A 78 -12.00 -3.92 -0.21
C VAL A 78 -11.29 -2.59 -0.13
N SER A 79 -11.74 -1.60 -0.91
CA SER A 79 -11.25 -0.22 -0.76
C SER A 79 -11.78 0.34 0.56
N VAL A 80 -10.88 0.83 1.42
CA VAL A 80 -11.22 1.49 2.69
C VAL A 80 -11.08 3.00 2.60
N TYR A 81 -10.27 3.50 1.67
CA TYR A 81 -10.09 4.92 1.43
C TYR A 81 -9.98 5.18 -0.07
N ARG A 82 -10.61 6.28 -0.51
CA ARG A 82 -10.52 6.79 -1.87
C ARG A 82 -10.51 8.32 -1.84
N ARG A 83 -9.49 8.90 -2.46
CA ARG A 83 -9.39 10.32 -2.77
C ARG A 83 -9.15 10.48 -4.27
N GLU A 84 -9.91 11.37 -4.89
CA GLU A 84 -9.76 11.76 -6.29
C GLU A 84 -9.43 13.24 -6.30
N HIS A 85 -8.21 13.59 -6.73
CA HIS A 85 -7.63 14.93 -6.55
C HIS A 85 -7.78 15.41 -5.09
N ASP A 86 -8.48 16.53 -4.87
CA ASP A 86 -8.71 17.12 -3.55
C ASP A 86 -9.99 16.60 -2.87
N GLN A 87 -10.73 15.69 -3.51
CA GLN A 87 -12.01 15.19 -3.02
C GLN A 87 -11.88 13.81 -2.40
N VAL A 88 -12.26 13.68 -1.12
CA VAL A 88 -12.35 12.39 -0.45
C VAL A 88 -13.70 11.75 -0.77
N ILE A 89 -13.67 10.68 -1.56
CA ILE A 89 -14.87 9.93 -1.99
C ILE A 89 -15.26 8.87 -0.96
N LYS A 90 -14.27 8.28 -0.27
CA LYS A 90 -14.49 7.26 0.77
C LYS A 90 -13.44 7.38 1.86
N ASN A 91 -13.86 7.30 3.12
CA ASN A 91 -12.96 7.27 4.26
C ASN A 91 -13.45 6.37 5.40
N ASN A 92 -13.07 5.10 5.33
CA ASN A 92 -13.29 4.08 6.35
C ASN A 92 -11.96 3.66 6.98
N LEU A 93 -10.98 4.57 7.06
CA LEU A 93 -9.66 4.28 7.64
C LEU A 93 -9.73 3.92 9.14
N ARG A 94 -10.82 4.27 9.84
CA ARG A 94 -11.04 3.87 11.24
C ARG A 94 -11.26 2.36 11.40
N ASP A 95 -11.78 1.72 10.36
CA ASP A 95 -12.05 0.27 10.33
C ASP A 95 -10.88 -0.50 9.70
N PHE A 96 -9.85 0.22 9.26
CA PHE A 96 -8.64 -0.33 8.71
C PHE A 96 -7.65 -0.62 9.84
N PRO A 97 -7.05 -1.83 9.86
CA PRO A 97 -6.11 -2.24 10.91
C PRO A 97 -4.82 -1.41 10.95
#